data_AF-W1U0P6-F1
#
_entry.id   AF-W1U0P6-F1
#
_cell.length_a   1.000
_cell.length_b   1.000
_cell.length_c   1.000
_cell.angle_alpha   90.00
_cell.angle_beta   90.00
_cell.angle_gamma   90.00
#
_symmetry.space_group_name_H-M   'P 1'
#
loop_
_entity.id
_entity.type
_entity.pdbx_description
1 polymer ?
#
loop_
_entity_poly.entity_id
_entity_poly.type
_entity_poly.pdbx_seq_one_letter_code
_entity_poly.pdbx_strand_id
1 'polypeptide(L)'
;KRVDHRSFKRQNSDYLPTIHLGSAASAMERKGIETDKGNYNREIRKYNNLVKTIKEEIKTLKGWIGNLLDNLTTAYEKFKDIERDKVIDNPKLFNLTNYLLTYSEIQKEKSKYLKGYAKTNKEKYDFKKLTSVYSYLRKNNIETIGQLQIKIESLKSNSYKLNKKAKTIHKEMEDVEKKILYYEIYKAKKEVYEEYQKKYIFTKDAFYNKHKKDIDQYKVVSEKLKKLLSDKEKLSPKKWNEEKNLLMANLEEINKEKDKIKDEYQEINHIKYSVDFVNKELGIDLSIEIDKLIKQGEKPSVIAQIKKYQEQREKYEKKKERTKDSYRNSER
;
A
#
# COMPACT_ATOMS: atom_id res chain seq x y z
N LYS A 1 5.42 -18.13 12.22
CA LYS A 1 5.40 -16.66 12.43
C LYS A 1 4.97 -16.40 13.87
N ARG A 2 5.82 -15.83 14.74
CA ARG A 2 5.42 -15.44 16.10
C ARG A 2 4.51 -14.21 16.02
N VAL A 3 3.32 -14.29 16.60
CA VAL A 3 2.39 -13.16 16.72
C VAL A 3 2.91 -12.26 17.85
N ASP A 4 3.15 -10.98 17.55
CA ASP A 4 3.48 -10.00 18.59
C ASP A 4 2.19 -9.55 19.27
N HIS A 5 2.03 -9.92 20.55
CA HIS A 5 0.84 -9.63 21.34
C HIS A 5 0.80 -8.20 21.90
N ARG A 6 1.83 -7.37 21.67
CA ARG A 6 1.83 -5.96 22.12
C ARG A 6 0.82 -5.15 21.31
N SER A 7 0.22 -4.12 21.92
CA SER A 7 -0.69 -3.22 21.18
C SER A 7 0.06 -2.46 20.07
N PHE A 8 -0.62 -2.12 18.97
CA PHE A 8 0.00 -1.39 17.84
C PHE A 8 0.70 -0.08 18.27
N LYS A 9 0.19 0.57 19.33
CA LYS A 9 0.78 1.75 19.99
C LYS A 9 2.20 1.51 20.54
N ARG A 10 2.50 0.30 20.99
CA ARG A 10 3.81 -0.11 21.54
C ARG A 10 4.77 -0.67 20.47
N GLN A 11 4.26 -1.01 19.29
CA GLN A 11 5.05 -1.61 18.22
C GLN A 11 5.70 -0.57 17.28
N ASN A 12 5.48 0.73 17.51
CA ASN A 12 5.85 1.81 16.58
C ASN A 12 5.36 1.52 15.14
N SER A 13 4.20 0.85 15.05
CA SER A 13 3.67 0.32 13.81
C SER A 13 2.94 1.41 13.02
N ASP A 14 2.78 1.20 11.70
CA ASP A 14 1.94 2.07 10.87
C ASP A 14 0.44 1.82 11.07
N TYR A 15 0.09 0.79 11.84
CA TYR A 15 -1.27 0.46 12.22
C TYR A 15 -1.80 1.36 13.33
N LEU A 16 -3.09 1.67 13.28
CA LEU A 16 -3.82 2.36 14.33
C LEU A 16 -4.47 1.35 15.28
N PRO A 17 -4.37 1.52 16.60
CA PRO A 17 -5.13 0.71 17.55
C PRO A 17 -6.61 1.12 17.55
N THR A 18 -7.52 0.19 17.81
CA THR A 18 -8.93 0.51 18.02
C THR A 18 -9.16 1.15 19.38
N ILE A 19 -10.17 2.01 19.48
CA ILE A 19 -10.61 2.61 20.75
C ILE A 19 -11.55 1.63 21.48
N HIS A 20 -11.43 1.53 22.81
CA HIS A 20 -12.33 0.71 23.62
C HIS A 20 -13.77 1.26 23.55
N LEU A 21 -14.74 0.40 23.18
CA LEU A 21 -16.14 0.79 23.01
C LEU A 21 -16.82 1.21 24.33
N GLY A 22 -16.54 0.48 25.42
CA GLY A 22 -17.33 0.55 26.64
C GLY A 22 -18.55 -0.35 26.60
N SER A 23 -19.16 -0.61 27.77
CA SER A 23 -20.26 -1.57 27.94
C SER A 23 -21.51 -1.20 27.16
N ALA A 24 -21.94 0.07 27.22
CA ALA A 24 -23.13 0.57 26.55
C ALA A 24 -23.01 0.47 25.01
N ALA A 25 -21.93 1.00 24.44
CA ALA A 25 -21.70 0.91 22.99
C ALA A 25 -21.55 -0.54 22.53
N SER A 26 -20.89 -1.39 23.32
CA SER A 26 -20.76 -2.82 23.02
C SER A 26 -22.09 -3.57 23.06
N ALA A 27 -23.05 -3.14 23.90
CA ALA A 27 -24.39 -3.71 23.93
C ALA A 27 -25.21 -3.28 22.71
N MET A 28 -25.08 -2.02 22.27
CA MET A 28 -25.71 -1.51 21.05
C MET A 28 -25.20 -2.21 19.80
N GLU A 29 -23.88 -2.32 19.62
CA GLU A 29 -23.27 -3.00 18.46
C GLU A 29 -23.67 -4.50 18.39
N ARG A 30 -23.81 -5.18 19.54
CA ARG A 30 -24.32 -6.57 19.60
C ARG A 30 -25.76 -6.70 19.14
N LYS A 31 -26.56 -5.64 19.25
CA LYS A 31 -27.93 -5.57 18.75
C LYS A 31 -28.01 -5.08 17.29
N GLY A 32 -26.87 -4.90 16.61
CA GLY A 32 -26.81 -4.37 15.25
C GLY A 32 -27.04 -2.86 15.16
N ILE A 33 -27.00 -2.13 16.29
CA ILE A 33 -27.13 -0.67 16.30
C ILE A 33 -25.72 -0.08 16.25
N GLU A 34 -25.45 0.68 15.20
CA GLU A 34 -24.15 1.33 15.01
C GLU A 34 -23.92 2.47 16.00
N THR A 35 -22.67 2.58 16.45
CA THR A 35 -22.20 3.61 17.38
C THR A 35 -21.04 4.37 16.78
N ASP A 36 -20.83 5.62 17.17
CA ASP A 36 -19.71 6.44 16.68
C ASP A 36 -18.35 5.75 16.88
N LYS A 37 -18.12 5.17 18.07
CA LYS A 37 -16.89 4.40 18.35
C LYS A 37 -16.78 3.12 17.52
N GLY A 38 -17.91 2.47 17.25
CA GLY A 38 -17.96 1.31 16.37
C GLY A 38 -17.61 1.65 14.92
N ASN A 39 -18.20 2.73 14.40
CA ASN A 39 -17.91 3.30 13.08
C ASN A 39 -16.44 3.68 12.96
N TYR A 40 -15.92 4.42 13.93
CA TYR A 40 -14.51 4.78 13.95
C TYR A 40 -13.59 3.56 13.99
N ASN A 41 -13.93 2.53 14.76
CA ASN A 41 -13.19 1.27 14.79
C ASN A 41 -13.30 0.47 13.47
N ARG A 42 -14.44 0.55 12.75
CA ARG A 42 -14.56 -0.01 11.39
C ARG A 42 -13.60 0.70 10.43
N GLU A 43 -13.54 2.04 10.47
CA GLU A 43 -12.60 2.82 9.66
C GLU A 43 -11.12 2.52 9.98
N ILE A 44 -10.78 2.32 11.26
CA ILE A 44 -9.43 1.88 11.67
C ILE A 44 -9.08 0.50 11.08
N ARG A 45 -10.02 -0.44 11.08
CA ARG A 45 -9.78 -1.77 10.48
C ARG A 45 -9.57 -1.66 8.98
N LYS A 46 -10.38 -0.86 8.29
CA LYS A 46 -10.20 -0.57 6.86
C LYS A 46 -8.81 0.04 6.60
N TYR A 47 -8.44 1.07 7.34
CA TYR A 47 -7.12 1.70 7.30
C TYR A 47 -5.99 0.68 7.48
N ASN A 48 -6.08 -0.17 8.51
CA ASN A 48 -5.04 -1.15 8.82
C ASN A 48 -4.89 -2.20 7.72
N ASN A 49 -6.00 -2.65 7.14
CA ASN A 49 -5.98 -3.56 5.99
C ASN A 49 -5.27 -2.89 4.79
N LEU A 50 -5.58 -1.62 4.51
CA LEU A 50 -4.94 -0.88 3.42
C LEU A 50 -3.43 -0.69 3.65
N VAL A 51 -3.02 -0.35 4.87
CA VAL A 51 -1.60 -0.26 5.24
C VAL A 51 -0.89 -1.59 5.02
N LYS A 52 -1.52 -2.71 5.42
CA LYS A 52 -0.95 -4.05 5.22
C LYS A 52 -0.79 -4.35 3.73
N THR A 53 -1.86 -4.22 2.95
CA THR A 53 -1.85 -4.49 1.51
C THR A 53 -0.79 -3.65 0.79
N ILE A 54 -0.78 -2.33 1.02
CA ILE A 54 0.20 -1.43 0.39
C ILE A 54 1.64 -1.82 0.75
N LYS A 55 1.92 -2.22 2.00
CA LYS A 55 3.26 -2.68 2.40
C LYS A 55 3.67 -3.96 1.68
N GLU A 56 2.75 -4.91 1.54
CA GLU A 56 2.98 -6.17 0.83
C GLU A 56 3.24 -5.90 -0.66
N GLU A 57 2.50 -5.00 -1.29
CA GLU A 57 2.69 -4.59 -2.69
C GLU A 57 4.04 -3.90 -2.90
N ILE A 58 4.40 -2.92 -2.05
CA ILE A 58 5.70 -2.25 -2.12
C ILE A 58 6.84 -3.27 -2.03
N LYS A 59 6.76 -4.23 -1.11
CA LYS A 59 7.79 -5.25 -0.94
C LYS A 59 7.91 -6.11 -2.20
N THR A 60 6.78 -6.57 -2.72
CA THR A 60 6.70 -7.44 -3.91
C THR A 60 7.26 -6.72 -5.13
N LEU A 61 6.80 -5.50 -5.39
CA LEU A 61 7.22 -4.71 -6.55
C LEU A 61 8.67 -4.25 -6.47
N LYS A 62 9.16 -3.88 -5.27
CA LYS A 62 10.57 -3.53 -5.09
C LYS A 62 11.49 -4.73 -5.36
N GLY A 63 11.13 -5.91 -4.84
CA GLY A 63 11.89 -7.14 -5.12
C GLY A 63 11.85 -7.51 -6.59
N TRP A 64 10.68 -7.41 -7.21
CA TRP A 64 10.52 -7.64 -8.65
C TRP A 64 11.36 -6.70 -9.51
N ILE A 65 11.29 -5.37 -9.28
CA ILE A 65 12.11 -4.39 -10.02
C ILE A 65 13.60 -4.66 -9.81
N GLY A 66 14.03 -4.96 -8.59
CA GLY A 66 15.42 -5.30 -8.30
C GLY A 66 15.89 -6.50 -9.13
N ASN A 67 15.18 -7.63 -9.03
CA ASN A 67 15.51 -8.84 -9.79
C ASN A 67 15.48 -8.61 -11.30
N LEU A 68 14.50 -7.85 -11.80
CA LEU A 68 14.39 -7.51 -13.21
C LEU A 68 15.61 -6.69 -13.67
N LEU A 69 15.98 -5.65 -12.92
CA LEU A 69 17.16 -4.83 -13.22
C LEU A 69 18.45 -5.64 -13.16
N ASP A 70 18.61 -6.52 -12.18
CA ASP A 70 19.80 -7.38 -12.06
C ASP A 70 19.93 -8.34 -13.25
N ASN A 71 18.82 -8.95 -13.66
CA ASN A 71 18.80 -9.83 -14.82
C ASN A 71 19.11 -9.07 -16.12
N LEU A 72 18.52 -7.88 -16.28
CA LEU A 72 18.76 -7.01 -17.44
C LEU A 72 20.22 -6.54 -17.48
N THR A 73 20.80 -6.22 -16.32
CA THR A 73 22.22 -5.84 -16.20
C THR A 73 23.13 -7.00 -16.58
N THR A 74 22.86 -8.20 -16.04
CA THR A 74 23.64 -9.41 -16.33
C THR A 74 23.59 -9.78 -17.82
N ALA A 75 22.42 -9.70 -18.42
CA ALA A 75 22.26 -9.98 -19.84
C ALA A 75 22.98 -8.91 -20.67
N TYR A 76 22.85 -7.63 -20.32
CA TYR A 76 23.60 -6.56 -20.97
C TYR A 76 25.12 -6.79 -20.94
N GLU A 77 25.71 -7.11 -19.78
CA GLU A 77 27.15 -7.38 -19.66
C GLU A 77 27.64 -8.52 -20.56
N LYS A 78 26.82 -9.57 -20.78
CA LYS A 78 27.15 -10.68 -21.67
C LYS A 78 27.18 -10.30 -23.15
N PHE A 79 26.40 -9.31 -23.56
CA PHE A 79 26.21 -8.94 -24.97
C PHE A 79 26.81 -7.57 -25.34
N LYS A 80 27.42 -6.87 -24.37
CA LYS A 80 28.05 -5.56 -24.58
C LYS A 80 29.21 -5.58 -25.58
N ASP A 81 29.86 -6.72 -25.77
CA ASP A 81 31.03 -6.85 -26.66
C ASP A 81 30.69 -7.17 -28.12
N ILE A 82 29.39 -7.24 -28.50
CA ILE A 82 29.00 -7.68 -29.85
C ILE A 82 28.89 -6.55 -30.88
N GLU A 83 28.69 -5.28 -30.53
CA GLU A 83 28.98 -4.17 -31.46
C GLU A 83 28.97 -2.81 -30.75
N ARG A 84 30.02 -2.02 -30.99
CA ARG A 84 30.11 -0.62 -30.61
C ARG A 84 29.06 0.17 -31.40
N ASP A 85 27.98 0.59 -30.76
CA ASP A 85 27.47 1.92 -31.07
C ASP A 85 26.70 2.57 -29.92
N LYS A 86 26.83 3.90 -29.88
CA LYS A 86 26.39 4.79 -28.80
C LYS A 86 24.86 4.89 -28.77
N VAL A 87 24.19 3.99 -28.06
CA VAL A 87 22.79 4.18 -27.63
C VAL A 87 22.66 3.74 -26.17
N ILE A 88 21.87 4.49 -25.41
CA ILE A 88 21.88 4.55 -23.94
C ILE A 88 21.30 3.25 -23.33
N ASP A 89 22.12 2.22 -23.16
CA ASP A 89 21.73 0.94 -22.55
C ASP A 89 21.93 0.94 -21.03
N ASN A 90 21.25 1.87 -20.36
CA ASN A 90 21.06 1.79 -18.92
C ASN A 90 19.83 0.91 -18.66
N PRO A 91 19.90 -0.17 -17.86
CA PRO A 91 18.74 -1.02 -17.55
C PRO A 91 17.52 -0.27 -16.99
N LYS A 92 17.71 0.93 -16.46
CA LYS A 92 16.60 1.80 -16.04
C LYS A 92 15.83 2.42 -17.20
N LEU A 93 16.40 2.47 -18.40
CA LEU A 93 15.79 3.04 -19.62
C LEU A 93 15.09 1.99 -20.50
N PHE A 94 15.02 0.73 -20.06
CA PHE A 94 14.25 -0.31 -20.77
C PHE A 94 12.79 0.13 -20.91
N ASN A 95 12.30 0.12 -22.15
CA ASN A 95 10.99 0.65 -22.50
C ASN A 95 9.88 -0.37 -22.23
N LEU A 96 9.02 -0.05 -21.25
CA LEU A 96 7.85 -0.85 -20.86
C LEU A 96 6.78 -0.89 -21.94
N THR A 97 6.65 0.16 -22.76
CA THR A 97 5.70 0.18 -23.87
C THR A 97 6.05 -0.88 -24.91
N ASN A 98 7.33 -1.02 -25.24
CA ASN A 98 7.80 -2.04 -26.18
C ASN A 98 7.52 -3.46 -25.66
N TYR A 99 7.68 -3.68 -24.35
CA TYR A 99 7.28 -4.93 -23.71
C TYR A 99 5.78 -5.21 -23.84
N LEU A 100 4.92 -4.20 -23.69
CA LEU A 100 3.48 -4.39 -23.82
C LEU A 100 3.05 -4.68 -25.26
N LEU A 101 3.70 -4.06 -26.24
CA LEU A 101 3.48 -4.37 -27.66
C LEU A 101 3.90 -5.81 -27.95
N THR A 102 5.08 -6.20 -27.50
CA THR A 102 5.59 -7.58 -27.63
C THR A 102 4.67 -8.59 -26.94
N TYR A 103 4.20 -8.29 -25.73
CA TYR A 103 3.20 -9.09 -25.02
C TYR A 103 1.93 -9.27 -25.88
N SER A 104 1.41 -8.18 -26.45
CA SER A 104 0.23 -8.19 -27.32
C SER A 104 0.42 -9.09 -28.53
N GLU A 105 1.58 -9.00 -29.19
CA GLU A 105 1.90 -9.83 -30.35
C GLU A 105 1.97 -11.31 -29.98
N ILE A 106 2.66 -11.67 -28.89
CA ILE A 106 2.69 -13.06 -28.41
C ILE A 106 1.28 -13.58 -28.12
N GLN A 107 0.43 -12.77 -27.48
CA GLN A 107 -0.94 -13.19 -27.17
C GLN A 107 -1.80 -13.36 -28.43
N LYS A 108 -1.66 -12.47 -29.42
CA LYS A 108 -2.32 -12.57 -30.72
C LYS A 108 -1.91 -13.84 -31.47
N GLU A 109 -0.64 -14.21 -31.39
CA GLU A 109 -0.16 -15.45 -32.00
C GLU A 109 -0.69 -16.68 -31.28
N LYS A 110 -0.73 -16.66 -29.95
CA LYS A 110 -1.35 -17.72 -29.15
C LYS A 110 -2.85 -17.87 -29.43
N SER A 111 -3.57 -16.78 -29.71
CA SER A 111 -5.00 -16.84 -30.02
C SER A 111 -5.30 -17.56 -31.34
N LYS A 112 -4.35 -17.63 -32.28
CA LYS A 112 -4.51 -18.36 -33.57
C LYS A 112 -4.74 -19.85 -33.38
N TYR A 113 -4.26 -20.42 -32.28
CA TYR A 113 -4.46 -21.84 -31.94
C TYR A 113 -5.80 -22.11 -31.24
N LEU A 114 -6.56 -21.06 -30.90
CA LEU A 114 -7.91 -21.18 -30.34
C LEU A 114 -8.97 -21.07 -31.44
N LYS A 115 -10.17 -21.62 -31.18
CA LYS A 115 -11.29 -21.61 -32.13
C LYS A 115 -12.57 -21.08 -31.48
N GLY A 116 -13.44 -20.50 -32.31
CA GLY A 116 -14.78 -20.05 -31.93
C GLY A 116 -14.81 -19.07 -30.75
N TYR A 117 -15.76 -19.29 -29.84
CA TYR A 117 -16.02 -18.41 -28.68
C TYR A 117 -14.80 -18.24 -27.76
N ALA A 118 -13.99 -19.28 -27.58
CA ALA A 118 -12.79 -19.24 -26.75
C ALA A 118 -11.74 -18.25 -27.29
N LYS A 119 -11.58 -18.19 -28.62
CA LYS A 119 -10.69 -17.22 -29.28
C LYS A 119 -11.17 -15.80 -29.06
N THR A 120 -12.45 -15.53 -29.37
CA THR A 120 -13.05 -14.19 -29.25
C THR A 120 -12.95 -13.65 -27.81
N ASN A 121 -13.24 -14.49 -26.82
CA ASN A 121 -13.14 -14.08 -25.42
C ASN A 121 -11.70 -13.81 -24.99
N LYS A 122 -10.74 -14.63 -25.42
CA LYS A 122 -9.33 -14.41 -25.14
C LYS A 122 -8.85 -13.09 -25.74
N GLU A 123 -9.14 -12.84 -27.02
CA GLU A 123 -8.72 -11.61 -27.70
C GLU A 123 -9.32 -10.36 -27.06
N LYS A 124 -10.61 -10.40 -26.68
CA LYS A 124 -11.27 -9.31 -25.96
C LYS A 124 -10.63 -9.06 -24.59
N TYR A 125 -10.33 -10.14 -23.85
CA TYR A 125 -9.67 -10.05 -22.55
C TYR A 125 -8.27 -9.45 -22.66
N ASP A 126 -7.45 -9.98 -23.57
CA ASP A 126 -6.07 -9.55 -23.78
C ASP A 126 -6.01 -8.09 -24.27
N PHE A 127 -6.92 -7.70 -25.18
CA PHE A 127 -7.07 -6.31 -25.61
C PHE A 127 -7.42 -5.38 -24.44
N LYS A 128 -8.45 -5.71 -23.65
CA LYS A 128 -8.85 -4.90 -22.49
C LYS A 128 -7.69 -4.71 -21.49
N LYS A 129 -6.93 -5.78 -21.24
CA LYS A 129 -5.76 -5.75 -20.35
C LYS A 129 -4.64 -4.91 -20.92
N LEU A 130 -4.36 -5.01 -22.22
CA LEU A 130 -3.36 -4.18 -22.88
C LEU A 130 -3.73 -2.69 -22.81
N THR A 131 -4.98 -2.35 -23.12
CA THR A 131 -5.47 -0.97 -23.10
C THR A 131 -5.41 -0.37 -21.69
N SER A 132 -5.77 -1.13 -20.64
CA SER A 132 -5.71 -0.62 -19.27
C SER A 132 -4.27 -0.29 -18.88
N VAL A 133 -3.33 -1.21 -19.14
CA VAL A 133 -1.93 -1.00 -18.80
C VAL A 133 -1.31 0.14 -19.62
N TYR A 134 -1.59 0.22 -20.92
CA TYR A 134 -1.10 1.30 -21.77
C TYR A 134 -1.65 2.66 -21.34
N SER A 135 -2.93 2.73 -21.00
CA SER A 135 -3.57 3.94 -20.47
C SER A 135 -2.92 4.39 -19.16
N TYR A 136 -2.64 3.44 -18.26
CA TYR A 136 -1.93 3.73 -17.01
C TYR A 136 -0.54 4.31 -17.24
N LEU A 137 0.26 3.68 -18.11
CA LEU A 137 1.60 4.14 -18.46
C LEU A 137 1.56 5.55 -19.04
N ARG A 138 0.70 5.79 -20.04
CA ARG A 138 0.53 7.10 -20.67
C ARG A 138 0.09 8.18 -19.69
N LYS A 139 -0.96 7.93 -18.91
CA LYS A 139 -1.49 8.88 -17.92
C LYS A 139 -0.43 9.31 -16.90
N ASN A 140 0.49 8.40 -16.56
CA ASN A 140 1.54 8.66 -15.58
C ASN A 140 2.90 9.04 -16.21
N ASN A 141 2.97 9.20 -17.53
CA ASN A 141 4.22 9.46 -18.28
C ASN A 141 5.33 8.44 -17.96
N ILE A 142 4.95 7.16 -17.88
CA ILE A 142 5.86 6.06 -17.61
C ILE A 142 6.14 5.34 -18.92
N GLU A 143 7.38 5.45 -19.39
CA GLU A 143 7.87 4.72 -20.55
C GLU A 143 8.89 3.66 -20.15
N THR A 144 9.60 3.86 -19.04
CA THR A 144 10.76 3.05 -18.67
C THR A 144 10.62 2.41 -17.29
N ILE A 145 11.40 1.34 -17.03
CA ILE A 145 11.49 0.71 -15.71
C ILE A 145 11.90 1.73 -14.63
N GLY A 146 12.83 2.63 -14.95
CA GLY A 146 13.28 3.69 -14.03
C GLY A 146 12.16 4.66 -13.66
N GLN A 147 11.35 5.08 -14.62
CA GLN A 147 10.16 5.91 -14.35
C GLN A 147 9.11 5.16 -13.53
N LEU A 148 8.91 3.86 -13.79
CA LEU A 148 8.01 3.02 -12.98
C LEU A 148 8.51 2.92 -11.53
N GLN A 149 9.82 2.77 -11.33
CA GLN A 149 10.44 2.76 -10.00
C GLN A 149 10.20 4.09 -9.26
N ILE A 150 10.36 5.23 -9.95
CA ILE A 150 10.06 6.56 -9.39
C ILE A 150 8.58 6.67 -9.00
N LYS A 151 7.66 6.18 -9.84
CA LYS A 151 6.22 6.15 -9.50
C LYS A 151 5.96 5.34 -8.24
N ILE A 152 6.56 4.16 -8.10
CA ILE A 152 6.41 3.30 -6.90
C ILE A 152 6.95 4.00 -5.64
N GLU A 153 8.11 4.66 -5.74
CA GLU A 153 8.69 5.47 -4.65
C GLU A 153 7.77 6.64 -4.26
N SER A 154 7.17 7.30 -5.25
CA SER A 154 6.20 8.39 -5.03
C SER A 154 4.94 7.90 -4.31
N LEU A 155 4.34 6.79 -4.75
CA LEU A 155 3.18 6.17 -4.10
C LEU A 155 3.49 5.76 -2.65
N LYS A 156 4.67 5.19 -2.42
CA LYS A 156 5.17 4.83 -1.07
C LYS A 156 5.32 6.07 -0.19
N SER A 157 5.92 7.14 -0.70
CA SER A 157 6.07 8.41 0.00
C SER A 157 4.71 9.01 0.36
N ASN A 158 3.76 8.99 -0.58
CA ASN A 158 2.40 9.46 -0.33
C ASN A 158 1.72 8.63 0.78
N SER A 159 1.77 7.29 0.69
CA SER A 159 1.22 6.41 1.72
C SER A 159 1.80 6.67 3.12
N TYR A 160 3.10 6.97 3.21
CA TYR A 160 3.75 7.34 4.48
C TYR A 160 3.27 8.68 5.03
N LYS A 161 3.05 9.69 4.17
CA LYS A 161 2.44 10.98 4.57
C LYS A 161 1.04 10.77 5.14
N LEU A 162 0.23 9.92 4.49
CA LEU A 162 -1.12 9.58 4.99
C LEU A 162 -1.07 8.84 6.32
N ASN A 163 -0.11 7.93 6.53
CA ASN A 163 0.06 7.26 7.82
C ASN A 163 0.34 8.25 8.95
N LYS A 164 1.17 9.28 8.71
CA LYS A 164 1.44 10.33 9.69
C LYS A 164 0.17 11.11 10.03
N LYS A 165 -0.59 11.55 9.03
CA LYS A 165 -1.87 12.25 9.23
C LYS A 165 -2.86 11.39 10.03
N ALA A 166 -2.99 10.11 9.67
CA ALA A 166 -3.90 9.19 10.34
C ALA A 166 -3.52 8.96 11.82
N LYS A 167 -2.22 8.90 12.13
CA LYS A 167 -1.72 8.83 13.52
C LYS A 167 -2.07 10.07 14.33
N THR A 168 -1.96 11.25 13.73
CA THR A 168 -2.37 12.51 14.36
C THR A 168 -3.87 12.53 14.64
N ILE A 169 -4.69 12.26 13.61
CA ILE A 169 -6.16 12.17 13.73
C ILE A 169 -6.56 11.17 14.81
N HIS A 170 -5.88 10.04 14.88
CA HIS A 170 -6.17 9.02 15.88
C HIS A 170 -5.86 9.46 17.30
N LYS A 171 -4.75 10.17 17.51
CA LYS A 171 -4.40 10.73 18.82
C LYS A 171 -5.42 11.79 19.24
N GLU A 172 -5.78 12.69 18.32
CA GLU A 172 -6.80 13.73 18.55
C GLU A 172 -8.15 13.10 18.89
N MET A 173 -8.54 12.05 18.16
CA MET A 173 -9.76 11.28 18.45
C MET A 173 -9.72 10.65 19.85
N GLU A 174 -8.60 10.01 20.24
CA GLU A 174 -8.43 9.47 21.60
C GLU A 174 -8.60 10.55 22.68
N ASP A 175 -8.11 11.76 22.43
CA ASP A 175 -8.16 12.86 23.41
C ASP A 175 -9.54 13.51 23.48
N VAL A 176 -10.21 13.71 22.34
CA VAL A 176 -11.61 14.17 22.27
C VAL A 176 -12.55 13.19 22.96
N GLU A 177 -12.40 11.89 22.73
CA GLU A 177 -13.18 10.85 23.40
C GLU A 177 -12.98 10.86 24.92
N LYS A 178 -11.76 11.11 25.40
CA LYS A 178 -11.50 11.30 26.84
C LYS A 178 -12.16 12.58 27.37
N LYS A 179 -12.11 13.70 26.64
CA LYS A 179 -12.78 14.95 27.03
C LYS A 179 -14.28 14.72 27.22
N ILE A 180 -14.94 14.06 26.26
CA ILE A 180 -16.37 13.73 26.33
C ILE A 180 -16.66 12.84 27.54
N LEU A 181 -15.92 11.74 27.70
CA LEU A 181 -16.10 10.81 28.81
C LEU A 181 -15.94 11.50 30.18
N TYR A 182 -14.87 12.28 30.37
CA TYR A 182 -14.64 12.95 31.64
C TYR A 182 -15.67 14.04 31.91
N TYR A 183 -16.17 14.71 30.88
CA TYR A 183 -17.24 15.69 31.02
C TYR A 183 -18.57 15.05 31.43
N GLU A 184 -18.91 13.88 30.88
CA GLU A 184 -20.12 13.16 31.29
C GLU A 184 -20.08 12.82 32.78
N ILE A 185 -18.94 12.34 33.27
CA ILE A 185 -18.73 12.06 34.70
C ILE A 185 -18.76 13.35 35.52
N TYR A 186 -18.07 14.41 35.06
CA TYR A 186 -18.05 15.72 35.71
C TYR A 186 -19.47 16.25 35.89
N LYS A 187 -20.27 16.26 34.80
CA LYS A 187 -21.65 16.76 34.80
C LYS A 187 -22.53 15.94 35.74
N ALA A 188 -22.42 14.61 35.71
CA ALA A 188 -23.23 13.72 36.55
C ALA A 188 -22.95 13.87 38.06
N LYS A 189 -21.74 14.30 38.44
CA LYS A 189 -21.31 14.42 39.85
C LYS A 189 -21.23 15.85 40.37
N LYS A 190 -21.53 16.84 39.52
CA LYS A 190 -21.36 18.26 39.81
C LYS A 190 -22.20 18.72 41.01
N GLU A 191 -23.48 18.39 41.04
CA GLU A 191 -24.40 18.85 42.08
C GLU A 191 -23.97 18.36 43.48
N VAL A 192 -23.62 17.07 43.60
CA VAL A 192 -23.11 16.48 44.85
C VAL A 192 -21.83 17.18 45.32
N TYR A 193 -20.94 17.51 44.38
CA TYR A 193 -19.70 18.22 44.71
C TYR A 193 -19.96 19.68 45.14
N GLU A 194 -20.86 20.40 44.46
CA GLU A 194 -21.24 21.76 44.84
C GLU A 194 -21.94 21.81 46.20
N GLU A 195 -22.77 20.81 46.52
CA GLU A 195 -23.35 20.68 47.86
C GLU A 195 -22.25 20.43 48.92
N TYR A 196 -21.31 19.51 48.65
CA TYR A 196 -20.16 19.27 49.53
C TYR A 196 -19.35 20.55 49.80
N GLN A 197 -19.13 21.39 48.77
CA GLN A 197 -18.40 22.65 48.93
C GLN A 197 -19.12 23.62 49.88
N LYS A 198 -20.45 23.66 49.83
CA LYS A 198 -21.31 24.54 50.64
C LYS A 198 -21.57 24.01 52.06
N LYS A 199 -21.25 22.74 52.38
CA LYS A 199 -21.48 22.19 53.72
C LYS A 199 -20.67 22.93 54.78
N TYR A 200 -21.33 23.18 55.91
CA TYR A 200 -20.73 23.75 57.11
C TYR A 200 -19.62 22.85 57.65
N ILE A 201 -18.54 23.45 58.18
CA ILE A 201 -17.28 22.76 58.47
C ILE A 201 -17.46 21.53 59.37
N PHE A 202 -18.37 21.60 60.35
CA PHE A 202 -18.63 20.51 61.30
C PHE A 202 -19.48 19.35 60.73
N THR A 203 -20.16 19.54 59.59
CA THR A 203 -20.94 18.47 58.92
C THR A 203 -20.29 17.99 57.62
N LYS A 204 -19.18 18.61 57.23
CA LYS A 204 -18.51 18.40 55.95
C LYS A 204 -17.91 17.00 55.82
N ASP A 205 -17.32 16.47 56.88
CA ASP A 205 -16.71 15.14 56.89
C ASP A 205 -17.74 14.02 56.81
N ALA A 206 -18.87 14.16 57.52
CA ALA A 206 -19.98 13.20 57.45
C ALA A 206 -20.57 13.14 56.02
N PHE A 207 -20.78 14.31 55.39
CA PHE A 207 -21.23 14.37 54.02
C PHE A 207 -20.20 13.79 53.04
N TYR A 208 -18.92 14.13 53.22
CA TYR A 208 -17.84 13.57 52.42
C TYR A 208 -17.81 12.06 52.47
N ASN A 209 -17.85 11.46 53.67
CA ASN A 209 -17.81 10.01 53.83
C ASN A 209 -19.02 9.32 53.17
N LYS A 210 -20.21 9.92 53.27
CA LYS A 210 -21.43 9.42 52.60
C LYS A 210 -21.34 9.49 51.07
N HIS A 211 -20.73 10.53 50.53
CA HIS A 211 -20.65 10.79 49.08
C HIS A 211 -19.24 10.64 48.50
N LYS A 212 -18.36 9.91 49.20
CA LYS A 212 -16.91 9.88 48.95
C LYS A 212 -16.58 9.56 47.50
N LYS A 213 -17.17 8.49 46.97
CA LYS A 213 -16.95 8.03 45.59
C LYS A 213 -17.26 9.13 44.56
N ASP A 214 -18.37 9.83 44.74
CA ASP A 214 -18.84 10.84 43.80
C ASP A 214 -17.98 12.10 43.86
N ILE A 215 -17.62 12.54 45.07
CA ILE A 215 -16.74 13.69 45.30
C ILE A 215 -15.33 13.40 44.76
N ASP A 216 -14.77 12.22 45.04
CA ASP A 216 -13.43 11.84 44.58
C ASP A 216 -13.39 11.68 43.07
N GLN A 217 -14.39 11.05 42.46
CA GLN A 217 -14.51 10.95 41.01
C GLN A 217 -14.61 12.33 40.37
N TYR A 218 -15.43 13.23 40.92
CA TYR A 218 -15.54 14.60 40.43
C TYR A 218 -14.19 15.33 40.45
N LYS A 219 -13.45 15.26 41.57
CA LYS A 219 -12.11 15.86 41.68
C LYS A 219 -11.16 15.30 40.63
N VAL A 220 -11.11 13.97 40.49
CA VAL A 220 -10.23 13.28 39.53
C VAL A 220 -10.54 13.70 38.08
N VAL A 221 -11.82 13.69 37.67
CA VAL A 221 -12.17 14.04 36.28
C VAL A 221 -12.01 15.53 36.02
N SER A 222 -12.23 16.39 37.02
CA SER A 222 -11.97 17.83 36.92
C SER A 222 -10.49 18.11 36.63
N GLU A 223 -9.58 17.47 37.37
CA GLU A 223 -8.13 17.60 37.15
C GLU A 223 -7.70 17.02 35.80
N LYS A 224 -8.28 15.90 35.38
CA LYS A 224 -8.00 15.33 34.05
C LYS A 224 -8.51 16.22 32.90
N LEU A 225 -9.68 16.83 33.05
CA LEU A 225 -10.21 17.80 32.09
C LEU A 225 -9.30 19.02 32.00
N LYS A 226 -8.89 19.60 33.13
CA LYS A 226 -7.94 20.73 33.13
C LYS A 226 -6.65 20.42 32.35
N LYS A 227 -6.12 19.20 32.48
CA LYS A 227 -4.91 18.77 31.74
C LYS A 227 -5.12 18.56 30.24
N LEU A 228 -6.36 18.27 29.81
CA LEU A 228 -6.70 18.04 28.40
C LEU A 228 -7.16 19.32 27.68
N LEU A 229 -7.53 20.35 28.43
CA LEU A 229 -8.00 21.62 27.90
C LEU A 229 -6.84 22.61 27.88
N SER A 230 -6.80 23.46 26.86
CA SER A 230 -5.93 24.64 26.93
C SER A 230 -6.48 25.65 27.93
N ASP A 231 -5.62 26.53 28.48
CA ASP A 231 -5.98 27.47 29.56
C ASP A 231 -7.19 28.37 29.25
N LYS A 232 -7.55 28.54 27.96
CA LYS A 232 -8.67 29.35 27.48
C LYS A 232 -9.86 28.54 26.94
N GLU A 233 -9.77 27.21 26.90
CA GLU A 233 -10.82 26.34 26.35
C GLU A 233 -11.95 26.13 27.35
N LYS A 234 -13.18 26.45 26.94
CA LYS A 234 -14.39 26.23 27.76
C LYS A 234 -14.87 24.77 27.62
N LEU A 235 -15.47 24.23 28.68
CA LEU A 235 -16.16 22.94 28.64
C LEU A 235 -17.30 22.98 27.62
N SER A 236 -17.12 22.35 26.47
CA SER A 236 -18.08 22.42 25.35
C SER A 236 -18.26 21.06 24.68
N PRO A 237 -19.17 20.21 25.20
CA PRO A 237 -19.43 18.89 24.65
C PRO A 237 -19.92 18.92 23.21
N LYS A 238 -20.66 19.98 22.85
CA LYS A 238 -21.13 20.19 21.48
C LYS A 238 -19.93 20.33 20.53
N LYS A 239 -18.97 21.20 20.85
CA LYS A 239 -17.76 21.40 20.03
C LYS A 239 -16.92 20.13 19.93
N TRP A 240 -16.75 19.39 21.02
CA TRP A 240 -15.99 18.13 20.98
C TRP A 240 -16.68 17.06 20.15
N ASN A 241 -18.02 16.99 20.14
CA ASN A 241 -18.73 16.08 19.24
C ASN A 241 -18.62 16.52 17.76
N GLU A 242 -18.65 17.82 17.47
CA GLU A 242 -18.38 18.35 16.13
C GLU A 242 -16.95 18.00 15.67
N GLU A 243 -15.96 18.18 16.54
CA GLU A 243 -14.56 17.80 16.32
C GLU A 243 -14.41 16.30 16.07
N LYS A 244 -15.06 15.46 16.89
CA LYS A 244 -15.12 14.00 16.70
C LYS A 244 -15.63 13.63 15.31
N ASN A 245 -16.74 14.24 14.87
CA ASN A 245 -17.32 13.96 13.56
C ASN A 245 -16.37 14.36 12.42
N LEU A 246 -15.70 15.51 12.55
CA LEU A 246 -14.70 15.97 11.59
C LEU A 246 -13.49 15.03 11.53
N LEU A 247 -12.97 14.59 12.66
CA LEU A 247 -11.86 13.64 12.75
C LEU A 247 -12.21 12.29 12.11
N MET A 248 -13.45 11.82 12.31
CA MET A 248 -13.95 10.60 11.67
C MET A 248 -14.01 10.75 10.15
N ALA A 249 -14.58 11.85 9.64
CA ALA A 249 -14.62 12.15 8.21
C ALA A 249 -13.22 12.26 7.59
N ASN A 250 -12.27 12.87 8.31
CA ASN A 250 -10.88 12.96 7.87
C ASN A 250 -10.20 11.59 7.77
N LEU A 251 -10.49 10.66 8.68
CA LEU A 251 -9.96 9.29 8.58
C LEU A 251 -10.58 8.53 7.40
N GLU A 252 -11.87 8.72 7.15
CA GLU A 252 -12.56 8.13 6.00
C GLU A 252 -11.95 8.64 4.68
N GLU A 253 -11.64 9.93 4.57
CA GLU A 253 -10.98 10.49 3.39
C GLU A 253 -9.57 9.92 3.20
N ILE A 254 -8.79 9.77 4.29
CA ILE A 254 -7.50 9.07 4.24
C ILE A 254 -7.67 7.64 3.72
N ASN A 255 -8.72 6.94 4.14
CA ASN A 255 -9.00 5.59 3.63
C ASN A 255 -9.30 5.60 2.13
N LYS A 256 -10.08 6.58 1.64
CA LYS A 256 -10.34 6.74 0.19
C LYS A 256 -9.05 7.04 -0.58
N GLU A 257 -8.18 7.89 -0.07
CA GLU A 257 -6.89 8.16 -0.70
C GLU A 257 -5.98 6.93 -0.70
N LYS A 258 -5.98 6.14 0.38
CA LYS A 258 -5.25 4.88 0.45
C LYS A 258 -5.81 3.80 -0.48
N ASP A 259 -7.12 3.73 -0.66
CA ASP A 259 -7.76 2.86 -1.65
C ASP A 259 -7.25 3.22 -3.05
N LYS A 260 -7.22 4.51 -3.43
CA LYS A 260 -6.64 4.96 -4.70
C LYS A 260 -5.17 4.53 -4.87
N ILE A 261 -4.36 4.63 -3.81
CA ILE A 261 -2.96 4.15 -3.85
C ILE A 261 -2.88 2.63 -4.05
N LYS A 262 -3.75 1.87 -3.39
CA LYS A 262 -3.84 0.42 -3.57
C LYS A 262 -4.21 0.08 -5.02
N ASP A 263 -5.18 0.77 -5.60
CA ASP A 263 -5.60 0.55 -6.98
C ASP A 263 -4.45 0.87 -7.96
N GLU A 264 -3.68 1.94 -7.71
CA GLU A 264 -2.48 2.25 -8.50
C GLU A 264 -1.44 1.12 -8.43
N TYR A 265 -1.27 0.46 -7.27
CA TYR A 265 -0.40 -0.72 -7.17
C TYR A 265 -0.94 -1.95 -7.93
N GLN A 266 -2.27 -2.10 -8.03
CA GLN A 266 -2.87 -3.17 -8.83
C GLN A 266 -2.59 -2.99 -10.33
N GLU A 267 -2.67 -1.75 -10.83
CA GLU A 267 -2.29 -1.43 -12.21
C GLU A 267 -0.80 -1.72 -12.47
N ILE A 268 0.07 -1.39 -11.50
CA ILE A 268 1.50 -1.72 -11.59
C ILE A 268 1.74 -3.24 -11.60
N ASN A 269 0.95 -4.01 -10.84
CA ASN A 269 1.03 -5.47 -10.90
C ASN A 269 0.63 -6.04 -12.26
N HIS A 270 -0.27 -5.38 -13.00
CA HIS A 270 -0.58 -5.76 -14.37
C HIS A 270 0.61 -5.50 -15.31
N ILE A 271 1.34 -4.40 -15.13
CA ILE A 271 2.62 -4.16 -15.84
C ILE A 271 3.61 -5.29 -15.52
N LYS A 272 3.82 -5.57 -14.22
CA LYS A 272 4.69 -6.64 -13.75
C LYS A 272 4.39 -7.98 -14.42
N TYR A 273 3.11 -8.36 -14.44
CA TYR A 273 2.67 -9.60 -15.09
C TYR A 273 3.05 -9.63 -16.58
N SER A 274 2.78 -8.55 -17.32
CA SER A 274 3.07 -8.50 -18.76
C SER A 274 4.57 -8.58 -19.03
N VAL A 275 5.37 -7.90 -18.21
CA VAL A 275 6.83 -7.95 -18.30
C VAL A 275 7.37 -9.33 -17.99
N ASP A 276 6.94 -9.95 -16.88
CA ASP A 276 7.35 -11.30 -16.50
C ASP A 276 6.97 -12.33 -17.58
N PHE A 277 5.81 -12.16 -18.20
CA PHE A 277 5.36 -13.03 -19.29
C PHE A 277 6.27 -12.92 -20.50
N VAL A 278 6.56 -11.71 -20.99
CA VAL A 278 7.46 -11.52 -22.14
C VAL A 278 8.84 -12.08 -21.84
N ASN A 279 9.40 -11.75 -20.67
CA ASN A 279 10.70 -12.27 -20.23
C ASN A 279 10.75 -13.79 -20.19
N LYS A 280 9.65 -14.44 -19.75
CA LYS A 280 9.57 -15.90 -19.71
C LYS A 280 9.48 -16.52 -21.10
N GLU A 281 8.65 -15.96 -21.97
CA GLU A 281 8.44 -16.51 -23.32
C GLU A 281 9.65 -16.30 -24.22
N LEU A 282 10.34 -15.17 -24.05
CA LEU A 282 11.42 -14.78 -24.94
C LEU A 282 12.80 -15.08 -24.35
N GLY A 283 12.95 -15.09 -23.03
CA GLY A 283 14.26 -14.92 -22.41
C GLY A 283 14.58 -13.44 -22.25
N ILE A 284 15.21 -13.10 -21.12
CA ILE A 284 15.52 -11.72 -20.77
C ILE A 284 16.55 -11.14 -21.75
N ASP A 285 17.55 -11.94 -22.12
CA ASP A 285 18.55 -11.63 -23.16
C ASP A 285 17.93 -11.25 -24.50
N LEU A 286 16.95 -12.04 -24.94
CA LEU A 286 16.18 -11.79 -26.16
C LEU A 286 15.34 -10.52 -26.11
N SER A 287 14.78 -10.22 -24.94
CA SER A 287 13.95 -9.04 -24.74
C SER A 287 14.78 -7.75 -24.75
N ILE A 288 16.07 -7.82 -24.39
CA ILE A 288 17.01 -6.70 -24.53
C ILE A 288 17.26 -6.38 -26.00
N GLU A 289 17.49 -7.40 -26.82
CA GLU A 289 17.82 -7.23 -28.24
C GLU A 289 16.64 -6.62 -29.02
N ILE A 290 15.41 -7.01 -28.68
CA ILE A 290 14.19 -6.43 -29.28
C ILE A 290 14.12 -4.91 -29.07
N ASP A 291 14.42 -4.42 -27.86
CA ASP A 291 14.37 -2.98 -27.56
C ASP A 291 15.41 -2.19 -28.37
N LYS A 292 16.59 -2.78 -28.61
CA LYS A 292 17.64 -2.19 -29.46
C LYS A 292 17.19 -2.11 -30.92
N LEU A 293 16.67 -3.20 -31.47
CA LEU A 293 16.23 -3.27 -32.87
C LEU A 293 15.08 -2.30 -33.15
N ILE A 294 14.11 -2.19 -32.22
CA ILE A 294 13.01 -1.21 -32.33
C ILE A 294 13.55 0.23 -32.29
N LYS A 295 14.54 0.54 -31.44
CA LYS A 295 15.21 1.85 -31.40
C LYS A 295 15.97 2.15 -32.69
N GLN A 296 16.54 1.14 -33.33
CA GLN A 296 17.22 1.25 -34.63
C GLN A 296 16.25 1.39 -35.82
N GLY A 297 14.93 1.35 -35.57
CA GLY A 297 13.91 1.52 -36.60
C GLY A 297 13.68 0.29 -37.47
N GLU A 298 14.32 -0.83 -37.13
CA GLU A 298 14.05 -2.10 -37.79
C GLU A 298 12.69 -2.62 -37.32
N LYS A 299 11.85 -3.09 -38.25
CA LYS A 299 10.59 -3.80 -37.92
C LYS A 299 10.70 -5.28 -38.27
N PRO A 300 11.44 -6.10 -37.52
CA PRO A 300 11.42 -7.53 -37.75
C PRO A 300 10.19 -8.13 -37.04
N SER A 301 9.58 -9.16 -37.62
CA SER A 301 8.53 -9.93 -36.94
C SER A 301 9.09 -10.50 -35.64
N VAL A 302 8.52 -10.15 -34.49
CA VAL A 302 8.97 -10.58 -33.15
C VAL A 302 9.18 -12.10 -33.11
N ILE A 303 8.28 -12.88 -33.71
CA ILE A 303 8.42 -14.35 -33.81
C ILE A 303 9.67 -14.78 -34.59
N ALA A 304 9.99 -14.10 -35.69
CA ALA A 304 11.17 -14.43 -36.49
C ALA A 304 12.46 -14.12 -35.73
N GLN A 305 12.48 -13.04 -34.95
CA GLN A 305 13.63 -12.70 -34.08
C GLN A 305 13.79 -13.72 -32.96
N ILE A 306 12.69 -14.08 -32.29
CA ILE A 306 12.66 -15.09 -31.23
C ILE A 306 13.22 -16.42 -31.76
N LYS A 307 12.74 -16.88 -32.92
CA LYS A 307 13.23 -18.12 -33.54
C LYS A 307 14.71 -18.02 -33.91
N LYS A 308 15.11 -16.97 -34.60
CA LYS A 308 16.51 -16.76 -35.05
C LYS A 308 17.47 -16.73 -33.87
N TYR A 309 17.10 -16.09 -32.77
CA TYR A 309 17.97 -15.98 -31.61
C TYR A 309 17.95 -17.25 -30.75
N GLN A 310 16.80 -17.92 -30.58
CA GLN A 310 16.75 -19.24 -29.95
C GLN A 310 17.70 -20.21 -30.67
N GLU A 311 17.68 -20.21 -32.00
CA GLU A 311 18.62 -20.99 -32.82
C GLU A 311 20.09 -20.58 -32.60
N GLN A 312 20.38 -19.27 -32.51
CA GLN A 312 21.74 -18.77 -32.25
C GLN A 312 22.24 -19.16 -30.85
N ARG A 313 21.39 -19.05 -29.82
CA ARG A 313 21.71 -19.42 -28.44
C ARG A 313 21.94 -20.92 -28.30
N GLU A 314 21.11 -21.74 -28.93
CA GLU A 314 21.34 -23.19 -28.98
C GLU A 314 22.67 -23.54 -29.66
N LYS A 315 23.01 -22.86 -30.76
CA LYS A 315 24.30 -23.05 -31.43
C LYS A 315 25.47 -22.64 -30.52
N TYR A 316 25.33 -21.53 -29.80
CA TYR A 316 26.34 -21.05 -28.85
C TYR A 316 26.53 -22.01 -27.68
N GLU A 317 25.47 -22.47 -27.02
CA GLU A 317 25.56 -23.43 -25.91
C GLU A 317 26.12 -24.78 -26.39
N LYS A 318 25.68 -25.28 -27.55
CA LYS A 318 26.27 -26.48 -28.18
C LYS A 318 27.76 -26.30 -28.45
N LYS A 319 28.19 -25.12 -28.91
CA LYS A 319 29.61 -24.81 -29.14
C LYS A 319 30.38 -24.79 -27.81
N LYS A 320 29.81 -24.17 -26.77
CA LYS A 320 30.40 -24.08 -25.44
C LYS A 320 30.51 -25.44 -24.74
N GLU A 321 29.50 -26.30 -24.85
CA GLU A 321 29.56 -27.70 -24.39
C GLU A 321 30.65 -28.47 -25.13
N ARG A 322 30.68 -28.41 -26.47
CA ARG A 322 31.74 -29.05 -27.27
C ARG A 322 33.14 -28.58 -26.87
N THR A 323 33.30 -27.28 -26.61
CA THR A 323 34.57 -26.72 -26.13
C THR A 323 34.92 -27.25 -24.74
N LYS A 324 33.97 -27.30 -23.80
CA LYS A 324 34.20 -27.87 -22.46
C LYS A 324 34.53 -29.37 -22.50
N ASP A 325 33.87 -30.13 -23.37
CA ASP A 325 34.12 -31.57 -23.54
C ASP A 325 35.47 -31.81 -24.23
N SER A 326 35.85 -30.95 -25.18
CA SER A 326 37.18 -30.97 -25.80
C SER A 326 38.29 -30.76 -24.76
N TYR A 327 38.12 -29.80 -23.84
CA TYR A 327 39.10 -29.56 -22.77
C TYR A 327 39.15 -30.72 -21.75
N ARG A 328 38.01 -31.32 -21.41
CA ARG A 328 37.96 -32.49 -20.50
C ARG A 328 38.60 -33.74 -21.11
N ASN A 329 38.51 -33.91 -22.42
CA ASN A 329 39.10 -35.06 -23.12
C ASN A 329 40.58 -34.88 -23.44
N SER A 330 41.12 -33.65 -23.38
CA SER A 330 42.56 -33.38 -23.53
C SER A 330 43.36 -33.44 -22.22
N GLU A 331 42.69 -33.57 -21.07
CA GLU A 331 43.29 -33.68 -19.74
C GLU A 331 43.26 -35.11 -19.16
N ARG A 332 42.82 -36.10 -19.96
CA ARG A 332 42.94 -37.54 -19.69
C ARG A 332 43.94 -38.14 -20.65
#